data_AF-A0A349ZR83-F1
#
_entry.id   AF-A0A349ZR83-F1
#
_cell.length_a   1.000
_cell.length_b   1.000
_cell.length_c   1.000
_cell.angle_alpha   90.00
_cell.angle_beta   90.00
_cell.angle_gamma   90.00
#
_symmetry.space_group_name_H-M   'P 1'
#
loop_
_entity.id
_entity.type
_entity.pdbx_description
1 polymer ?
#
loop_
_entity_poly.entity_id
_entity_poly.type
_entity_poly.pdbx_seq_one_letter_code
_entity_poly.pdbx_strand_id
1 'polypeptide(L)'
;MSIRIALAGNPNSGKTTLFNALTGSNQFVGNWPGVTVEKKEGKLKKHDDVIITDLPGIYSLSPYTLEEVVSRDYLLKEKPEAIINLVDATNIERNLYLTSQLVEIGIPVVIALNMMDL
;
A
#
# COMPACT_ATOMS: atom_id res chain seq x y z
N MET A 1 -14.08 -13.70 9.32
CA MET A 1 -13.55 -12.33 9.28
C MET A 1 -12.41 -12.33 8.28
N SER A 2 -12.32 -11.33 7.41
CA SER A 2 -11.21 -11.21 6.47
C SER A 2 -10.13 -10.28 7.04
N ILE A 3 -8.87 -10.69 7.00
CA ILE A 3 -7.72 -9.83 7.35
C ILE A 3 -7.46 -8.90 6.16
N ARG A 4 -7.31 -7.60 6.40
CA ARG A 4 -6.96 -6.59 5.39
C ARG A 4 -5.54 -6.12 5.58
N ILE A 5 -4.78 -6.14 4.50
CA ILE A 5 -3.40 -5.67 4.45
C ILE A 5 -3.31 -4.58 3.39
N ALA A 6 -2.83 -3.40 3.77
CA ALA A 6 -2.56 -2.33 2.83
C ALA A 6 -1.15 -2.49 2.25
N LEU A 7 -1.00 -2.35 0.93
CA LEU A 7 0.29 -2.09 0.31
C LEU A 7 0.48 -0.59 0.16
N ALA A 8 1.49 -0.05 0.82
CA ALA A 8 1.92 1.34 0.73
C ALA A 8 3.35 1.42 0.19
N GLY A 9 3.75 2.60 -0.30
CA GLY A 9 5.11 2.83 -0.78
C GLY A 9 5.17 4.01 -1.74
N ASN A 10 6.38 4.48 -2.03
CA ASN A 10 6.58 5.53 -3.02
C ASN A 10 6.17 5.09 -4.44
N PRO A 11 5.85 6.04 -5.34
CA PRO A 11 5.81 5.75 -6.78
C PRO A 11 7.07 5.02 -7.23
N ASN A 12 6.90 4.06 -8.14
CA ASN A 12 7.99 3.25 -8.71
C ASN A 12 8.79 2.37 -7.73
N SER A 13 8.34 2.18 -6.48
CA SER A 13 8.98 1.28 -5.49
C SER A 13 8.79 -0.23 -5.77
N GLY A 14 8.14 -0.61 -6.87
CA GLY A 14 7.81 -2.01 -7.20
C GLY A 14 6.50 -2.53 -6.60
N LYS A 15 5.65 -1.64 -6.08
CA LYS A 15 4.40 -1.98 -5.38
C LYS A 15 3.44 -2.81 -6.23
N THR A 16 3.21 -2.42 -7.49
CA THR A 16 2.36 -3.17 -8.42
C THR A 16 2.90 -4.57 -8.72
N THR A 17 4.23 -4.72 -8.81
CA THR A 17 4.88 -6.02 -9.00
C THR A 17 4.62 -6.94 -7.82
N LEU A 18 4.79 -6.43 -6.58
CA LEU A 18 4.50 -7.20 -5.37
C LEU A 18 3.00 -7.54 -5.26
N PHE A 19 2.12 -6.59 -5.53
CA PHE A 19 0.67 -6.82 -5.54
C PHE A 19 0.28 -7.98 -6.47
N ASN A 20 0.81 -7.98 -7.70
CA ASN A 20 0.56 -9.04 -8.67
C ASN A 20 1.15 -10.39 -8.23
N ALA A 21 2.34 -10.38 -7.62
CA ALA A 21 2.96 -11.58 -7.08
C ALA A 21 2.10 -12.22 -5.97
N LEU A 22 1.57 -11.39 -5.07
CA LEU A 22 0.73 -11.81 -3.94
C LEU A 22 -0.67 -12.29 -4.36
N THR A 23 -1.30 -11.63 -5.33
CA THR A 23 -2.74 -11.84 -5.64
C THR A 23 -3.02 -12.66 -6.89
N GLY A 24 -2.10 -12.68 -7.86
CA GLY A 24 -2.30 -13.41 -9.12
C GLY A 24 -3.47 -12.84 -9.93
N SER A 25 -4.34 -13.69 -10.48
CA SER A 25 -5.48 -13.27 -11.30
C SER A 25 -6.71 -12.85 -10.49
N ASN A 26 -6.73 -13.07 -9.17
CA ASN A 26 -7.88 -12.78 -8.31
C ASN A 26 -7.87 -11.33 -7.82
N GLN A 27 -7.89 -10.40 -8.77
CA GLN A 27 -7.84 -8.97 -8.54
C GLN A 27 -9.13 -8.30 -9.02
N PHE A 28 -9.59 -7.33 -8.26
CA PHE A 28 -10.64 -6.39 -8.62
C PHE A 28 -10.02 -5.01 -8.81
N VAL A 29 -10.35 -4.37 -9.93
CA VAL A 29 -9.93 -3.00 -10.24
C VAL A 29 -11.18 -2.15 -10.37
N GLY A 30 -11.22 -1.05 -9.63
CA GLY A 30 -12.28 -0.05 -9.68
C GLY A 30 -11.73 1.33 -9.34
N ASN A 31 -12.59 2.20 -8.83
CA ASN A 31 -12.19 3.53 -8.36
C ASN A 31 -12.53 3.69 -6.88
N TRP A 32 -11.76 4.53 -6.18
CA TRP A 32 -12.11 4.95 -4.83
C TRP A 32 -13.40 5.79 -4.86
N PRO A 33 -14.27 5.68 -3.83
CA PRO A 33 -15.55 6.37 -3.82
C PRO A 33 -15.42 7.88 -4.02
N GLY A 34 -16.11 8.41 -5.03
CA GLY A 34 -16.19 9.85 -5.29
C GLY A 34 -14.96 10.48 -5.95
N VAL A 35 -13.96 9.69 -6.37
CA VAL A 35 -12.76 10.18 -7.06
C VAL A 35 -12.36 9.27 -8.22
N THR A 36 -11.51 9.76 -9.12
CA THR A 36 -10.98 9.00 -10.27
C THR A 36 -9.73 8.20 -9.94
N VAL A 37 -9.35 8.11 -8.67
CA VAL A 37 -8.18 7.35 -8.22
C VAL A 37 -8.49 5.86 -8.34
N GLU A 38 -7.63 5.12 -9.03
CA GLU A 38 -7.76 3.66 -9.20
C GLU A 38 -7.63 2.95 -7.84
N LYS A 39 -8.51 1.96 -7.63
CA LYS A 39 -8.50 1.07 -6.46
C LYS A 39 -8.26 -0.35 -6.93
N LYS A 40 -7.19 -1.00 -6.45
CA LYS A 40 -6.98 -2.44 -6.66
C LYS A 40 -7.08 -3.19 -5.36
N GLU A 41 -7.85 -4.26 -5.37
CA GLU A 41 -7.96 -5.19 -4.26
C GLU A 41 -7.84 -6.61 -4.78
N GLY A 42 -7.22 -7.51 -4.03
CA GLY A 42 -7.11 -8.89 -4.43
C GLY A 42 -6.95 -9.81 -3.23
N LYS A 43 -7.38 -11.07 -3.39
CA LYS A 43 -7.15 -12.08 -2.37
C LYS A 43 -5.70 -12.55 -2.41
N LEU A 44 -5.09 -12.75 -1.25
CA LEU A 44 -3.77 -13.34 -1.15
C LEU A 44 -3.81 -14.79 -1.65
N LYS A 45 -2.87 -15.18 -2.52
CA LYS A 45 -2.75 -16.56 -3.01
C LYS A 45 -2.68 -17.54 -1.84
N LYS A 46 -3.50 -18.59 -1.90
CA LYS A 46 -3.60 -19.66 -0.88
C LYS A 46 -4.19 -19.21 0.47
N HIS A 47 -4.63 -17.96 0.59
CA HIS A 47 -5.22 -17.38 1.81
C HIS A 47 -6.43 -16.49 1.43
N ASP A 48 -7.56 -17.14 1.13
CA ASP A 48 -8.76 -16.46 0.61
C ASP A 48 -9.44 -15.52 1.62
N ASP A 49 -9.07 -15.62 2.89
CA ASP A 49 -9.48 -14.78 4.00
C ASP A 49 -8.62 -13.52 4.16
N VAL A 50 -7.55 -13.37 3.37
CA VAL A 50 -6.68 -12.18 3.39
C VAL A 50 -6.90 -11.35 2.13
N ILE A 51 -7.27 -10.09 2.32
CA ILE A 51 -7.47 -9.09 1.28
C ILE A 51 -6.27 -8.15 1.26
N ILE A 52 -5.63 -8.05 0.11
CA ILE A 52 -4.57 -7.08 -0.16
C ILE A 52 -5.20 -5.88 -0.87
N THR A 53 -5.06 -4.69 -0.31
CA THR A 53 -5.49 -3.43 -0.94
C THR A 53 -4.26 -2.66 -1.39
N ASP A 54 -4.14 -2.39 -2.69
CA ASP A 54 -3.08 -1.55 -3.24
C ASP A 54 -3.44 -0.07 -3.06
N LEU A 55 -2.68 0.64 -2.23
CA LEU A 55 -2.84 2.09 -2.09
C LEU A 55 -2.09 2.80 -3.22
N PRO A 56 -2.52 4.01 -3.62
CA PRO A 56 -1.76 4.85 -4.53
C PRO A 56 -0.29 5.01 -4.11
N GLY A 57 0.61 5.09 -5.08
CA GLY A 57 2.01 5.42 -4.79
C GLY A 57 2.12 6.87 -4.33
N ILE A 58 2.59 7.10 -3.11
CA ILE A 58 2.64 8.43 -2.49
C ILE A 58 3.98 8.69 -1.83
N TYR A 59 4.40 9.94 -1.76
CA TYR A 59 5.63 10.32 -1.04
C TYR A 59 5.38 10.70 0.41
N SER A 60 4.15 11.08 0.75
CA SER A 60 3.75 11.49 2.09
C SER A 60 2.26 11.26 2.34
N LEU A 61 1.81 11.36 3.58
CA LEU A 61 0.39 11.39 3.95
C LEU A 61 -0.17 12.83 4.02
N SER A 62 0.56 13.81 3.49
CA SER A 62 0.09 15.19 3.38
C SER A 62 -1.02 15.29 2.32
N PRO A 63 -2.06 16.11 2.51
CA PRO A 63 -3.22 16.13 1.61
C PRO A 63 -3.03 17.03 0.39
N TYR A 64 -1.93 16.90 -0.35
CA TYR A 64 -1.68 17.73 -1.53
C TYR A 64 -2.27 17.16 -2.81
N THR A 65 -2.41 15.83 -2.88
CA THR A 65 -2.99 15.09 -4.02
C THR A 65 -4.17 14.23 -3.58
N LEU A 66 -5.01 13.83 -4.55
CA LEU A 66 -6.13 12.92 -4.27
C LEU A 66 -5.64 11.55 -3.82
N GLU A 67 -4.52 11.09 -4.37
CA GLU A 67 -3.83 9.85 -4.03
C GLU A 67 -3.41 9.83 -2.56
N GLU A 68 -2.83 10.91 -2.07
CA GLU A 68 -2.43 11.05 -0.66
C GLU A 68 -3.65 11.12 0.26
N VAL A 69 -4.68 11.87 -0.12
CA VAL A 69 -5.94 11.95 0.63
C VAL A 69 -6.60 10.57 0.73
N VAL A 70 -6.71 9.84 -0.39
CA VAL A 70 -7.29 8.48 -0.44
C VAL A 70 -6.50 7.52 0.45
N SER A 71 -5.17 7.51 0.32
CA SER A 71 -4.30 6.62 1.09
C SER A 71 -4.43 6.88 2.59
N ARG A 72 -4.36 8.16 2.99
CA ARG A 72 -4.50 8.58 4.38
C ARG A 72 -5.87 8.23 4.94
N ASP A 73 -6.93 8.55 4.21
CA ASP A 73 -8.31 8.32 4.64
C ASP A 73 -8.59 6.82 4.80
N TYR A 74 -8.11 5.98 3.87
CA TYR A 74 -8.22 4.53 4.02
C TYR A 74 -7.54 4.03 5.28
N LEU A 75 -6.28 4.42 5.52
CA LEU A 75 -5.53 3.97 6.70
C LEU A 75 -6.21 4.40 8.01
N LEU A 76 -6.73 5.63 8.09
CA LEU A 76 -7.36 6.15 9.30
C LEU A 76 -8.77 5.60 9.55
N LYS A 77 -9.56 5.39 8.49
CA LYS A 77 -10.97 5.00 8.58
C LYS A 77 -11.16 3.48 8.55
N GLU A 78 -10.53 2.79 7.60
CA GLU A 78 -10.68 1.35 7.42
C GLU A 78 -9.80 0.54 8.38
N LYS A 79 -8.73 1.15 8.89
CA LYS A 79 -7.80 0.57 9.88
C LYS A 79 -7.43 -0.89 9.54
N PRO A 80 -6.73 -1.12 8.42
CA PRO A 80 -6.27 -2.46 8.08
C PRO A 80 -5.42 -3.06 9.20
N GLU A 81 -5.40 -4.39 9.32
CA GLU A 81 -4.68 -5.08 10.37
C GLU A 81 -3.15 -4.97 10.23
N ALA A 82 -2.66 -4.70 9.02
CA ALA A 82 -1.25 -4.42 8.77
C ALA A 82 -1.03 -3.57 7.51
N ILE A 83 0.13 -2.91 7.46
CA ILE A 83 0.67 -2.25 6.27
C ILE A 83 1.93 -2.98 5.85
N ILE A 84 1.99 -3.41 4.59
CA ILE A 84 3.25 -3.77 3.94
C ILE A 84 3.73 -2.52 3.22
N ASN A 85 4.79 -1.91 3.73
CA ASN A 85 5.40 -0.71 3.18
C ASN A 85 6.59 -1.08 2.31
N LEU A 86 6.48 -0.86 0.99
CA LEU A 86 7.60 -1.05 0.08
C LEU A 86 8.56 0.13 0.17
N VAL A 87 9.83 -0.22 0.40
CA VAL A 87 10.94 0.72 0.47
C VAL A 87 11.94 0.33 -0.63
N ASP A 88 12.17 1.24 -1.57
CA ASP A 88 13.22 1.08 -2.58
C ASP A 88 14.60 1.28 -1.94
N ALA A 89 15.40 0.21 -1.92
CA ALA A 89 16.73 0.17 -1.31
C ALA A 89 17.72 1.14 -1.97
N THR A 90 17.54 1.46 -3.25
CA THR A 90 18.41 2.40 -3.99
C THR A 90 18.18 3.86 -3.57
N ASN A 91 17.06 4.14 -2.89
CA ASN A 91 16.70 5.48 -2.44
C ASN A 91 16.07 5.47 -1.03
N ILE A 92 16.75 4.79 -0.11
CA ILE A 92 16.20 4.48 1.21
C ILE A 92 15.79 5.72 2.01
N GLU A 93 16.61 6.78 2.03
CA GLU A 93 16.35 7.99 2.82
C GLU A 93 15.02 8.65 2.41
N ARG A 94 14.77 8.79 1.11
CA ARG A 94 13.51 9.34 0.59
C ARG A 94 12.31 8.47 0.95
N ASN A 95 12.45 7.15 0.86
CA ASN A 95 11.37 6.20 1.16
C ASN A 95 11.05 6.15 2.67
N LEU A 96 12.06 6.35 3.52
CA LEU A 96 11.89 6.38 4.96
C LEU A 96 11.05 7.57 5.46
N TYR A 97 10.91 8.63 4.67
CA TYR A 97 10.00 9.74 5.00
C TYR A 97 8.53 9.31 5.05
N LEU A 98 8.04 8.55 4.05
CA LEU A 98 6.69 7.98 4.12
C LEU A 98 6.60 6.95 5.26
N THR A 99 7.67 6.17 5.44
CA THR A 99 7.73 5.10 6.45
C THR A 99 7.51 5.64 7.86
N SER A 100 8.13 6.76 8.23
CA SER A 100 7.94 7.36 9.56
C SER A 100 6.48 7.71 9.80
N GLN A 101 5.82 8.32 8.81
CA GLN A 101 4.41 8.70 8.90
C GLN A 101 3.49 7.47 9.02
N LEU A 102 3.77 6.38 8.28
CA LEU A 102 2.98 5.14 8.37
C LEU A 102 3.10 4.50 9.76
N VAL A 103 4.28 4.52 10.38
CA VAL A 103 4.51 4.00 11.73
C VAL A 103 3.75 4.84 12.77
N GLU A 104 3.70 6.16 12.60
CA GLU A 104 2.98 7.08 13.50
C GLU A 104 1.45 6.88 13.50
N ILE A 105 0.87 6.26 12.47
CA ILE A 105 -0.57 5.92 12.44
C ILE A 105 -0.93 4.89 13.53
N GLY A 106 0.03 4.07 13.96
CA GLY A 106 -0.19 3.02 14.96
C GLY A 106 -0.77 1.71 14.40
N ILE A 107 -0.79 1.54 13.07
CA ILE A 107 -1.06 0.25 12.42
C ILE A 107 0.26 -0.52 12.32
N PRO A 108 0.30 -1.84 12.59
CA PRO A 108 1.52 -2.64 12.42
C PRO A 108 2.10 -2.52 11.00
N VAL A 109 3.36 -2.09 10.89
CA VAL A 109 4.06 -1.92 9.61
C VAL A 109 5.09 -3.02 9.44
N VAL A 110 5.07 -3.68 8.27
CA VAL A 110 6.11 -4.58 7.78
C VAL A 110 6.81 -3.90 6.61
N ILE A 111 8.12 -3.71 6.69
CA ILE A 111 8.90 -3.14 5.58
C ILE A 111 9.27 -4.24 4.60
N ALA A 112 8.84 -4.09 3.35
CA ALA A 112 9.33 -4.86 2.22
C ALA A 112 10.44 -4.07 1.53
N LEU A 113 11.68 -4.31 1.94
CA LEU A 113 12.86 -3.69 1.31
C LEU A 113 13.07 -4.31 -0.07
N ASN A 114 12.84 -3.53 -1.11
CA ASN A 114 12.82 -3.96 -2.51
C ASN A 114 14.01 -3.39 -3.30
N MET A 115 14.24 -3.91 -4.51
CA MET A 115 15.33 -3.47 -5.41
C MET A 115 16.74 -3.68 -4.81
N MET A 116 16.93 -4.75 -4.04
CA MET A 116 18.20 -5.09 -3.39
C MET A 116 19.28 -5.60 -4.38
N ASP A 117 18.88 -5.96 -5.59
CA ASP A 117 19.71 -6.44 -6.68
C ASP A 117 20.27 -5.34 -7.59
N LEU A 118 19.80 -4.10 -7.42
CA LEU A 118 20.22 -2.92 -8.18
C LEU A 118 21.45 -2.21 -7.57
#